data_AF-A0A147DSR0-F1
#
_entry.id   AF-A0A147DSR0-F1
#
_cell.length_a   1.000
_cell.length_b   1.000
_cell.length_c   1.000
_cell.angle_alpha   90.00
_cell.angle_beta   90.00
_cell.angle_gamma   90.00
#
_symmetry.space_group_name_H-M   'P 1'
#
loop_
_entity.id
_entity.type
_entity.pdbx_description
1 polymer ?
#
loop_
_entity_poly.entity_id
_entity_poly.type
_entity_poly.pdbx_seq_one_letter_code
_entity_poly.pdbx_strand_id
1 'polypeptide(L)'
;MSAEKVTTVRWNEDVPVGAAVFVFDEHPTASPVPGTVIAVRRYRLDSLTAEQAHQPPETDMELFAQQLRENYYPDMPSDAVVEVARLAIKTSH
;
A
#
# COMPACT_ATOMS: atom_id res chain seq x y z
N MET A 1 10.52 -5.71 20.38
CA MET A 1 9.24 -5.41 19.70
C MET A 1 9.54 -5.01 18.27
N SER A 2 9.38 -5.91 17.30
CA SER A 2 9.56 -5.59 15.88
C SER A 2 8.19 -5.43 15.25
N ALA A 3 7.63 -4.22 15.33
CA ALA A 3 6.49 -3.85 14.49
C ALA A 3 7.01 -3.68 13.06
N GLU A 4 6.65 -4.61 12.18
CA GLU A 4 6.93 -4.47 10.76
C GLU A 4 6.02 -3.39 10.18
N LYS A 5 6.63 -2.38 9.58
CA LYS A 5 5.92 -1.29 8.93
C LYS A 5 5.73 -1.66 7.47
N VAL A 6 4.49 -1.98 7.13
CA VAL A 6 4.10 -2.28 5.75
C VAL A 6 3.46 -1.03 5.16
N THR A 7 3.69 -0.82 3.87
CA THR A 7 3.06 0.26 3.11
C THR A 7 2.27 -0.36 1.97
N THR A 8 1.05 0.13 1.76
CA THR A 8 0.21 -0.28 0.63
C THR A 8 -0.24 0.96 -0.14
N VAL A 9 -0.29 0.84 -1.46
CA VAL A 9 -0.76 1.89 -2.37
C VAL A 9 -2.10 1.45 -2.93
N ARG A 10 -3.15 2.25 -2.68
CA ARG A 10 -4.54 1.93 -3.03
C ARG A 10 -5.15 3.02 -3.88
N TRP A 11 -6.02 2.65 -4.82
CA TRP A 11 -6.78 3.59 -5.62
C TRP A 11 -8.28 3.35 -5.44
N ASN A 12 -9.02 4.41 -5.11
CA ASN A 12 -10.48 4.39 -4.98
C ASN A 12 -11.05 3.39 -3.93
N GLU A 13 -10.28 3.07 -2.89
CA GLU A 13 -10.69 2.12 -1.83
C GLU A 13 -11.03 2.79 -0.47
N ASP A 14 -10.87 4.11 -0.36
CA ASP A 14 -11.12 4.94 0.85
C ASP A 14 -10.65 4.28 2.16
N VAL A 15 -9.33 4.15 2.33
CA VAL A 15 -8.74 3.42 3.45
C VAL A 15 -8.85 4.24 4.75
N PRO A 16 -9.61 3.80 5.77
CA PRO A 16 -9.71 4.55 7.02
C PRO A 16 -8.49 4.31 7.92
N VAL A 17 -8.07 5.36 8.63
CA VAL A 17 -7.10 5.24 9.74
C VAL A 17 -7.79 4.54 10.91
N GLY A 18 -7.14 3.53 11.50
CA GLY A 18 -7.69 2.77 12.62
C GLY A 18 -7.35 1.29 12.61
N ALA A 19 -8.04 0.54 13.46
CA ALA A 19 -7.88 -0.92 13.56
C ALA A 19 -8.31 -1.59 12.25
N ALA A 20 -7.48 -2.51 11.76
CA ALA A 20 -7.69 -3.21 10.50
C ALA A 20 -7.23 -4.67 10.60
N VAL A 21 -7.71 -5.51 9.69
CA VAL A 21 -7.24 -6.88 9.49
C VAL A 21 -6.61 -6.94 8.09
N PHE A 22 -5.36 -7.36 8.01
CA PHE A 22 -4.64 -7.50 6.74
C PHE A 22 -4.79 -8.92 6.19
N VAL A 23 -5.21 -9.01 4.93
CA VAL A 23 -5.36 -10.26 4.16
C VAL A 23 -4.35 -10.22 3.01
N PHE A 24 -3.70 -11.35 2.74
CA PHE A 24 -2.65 -11.47 1.73
C PHE A 24 -3.13 -12.41 0.63
N ASP A 25 -3.62 -11.83 -0.47
CA ASP A 25 -4.33 -12.58 -1.53
C ASP A 25 -3.44 -13.60 -2.27
N GLU A 26 -2.13 -13.37 -2.33
CA GLU A 26 -1.17 -14.29 -2.98
C GLU A 26 -0.79 -15.50 -2.09
N HIS A 27 -1.24 -15.52 -0.84
CA HIS A 27 -0.97 -16.59 0.11
C HIS A 27 -2.27 -17.05 0.76
N PRO A 28 -3.08 -17.89 0.09
CA PRO A 28 -4.39 -18.33 0.58
C PRO A 28 -4.33 -19.12 1.91
N THR A 29 -3.15 -19.57 2.34
CA THR A 29 -2.92 -20.22 3.64
C THR A 29 -2.40 -19.26 4.71
N ALA A 30 -2.08 -18.01 4.36
CA ALA A 30 -1.67 -17.00 5.33
C ALA A 30 -2.87 -16.60 6.19
N SER A 31 -2.69 -16.69 7.51
CA SER A 31 -3.70 -16.23 8.45
C SER A 31 -3.82 -14.70 8.37
N PRO A 32 -5.04 -14.14 8.40
CA PRO A 32 -5.22 -12.69 8.47
C PRO A 32 -4.52 -12.14 9.71
N VAL A 33 -3.83 -11.01 9.55
CA VAL A 33 -3.04 -10.43 10.65
C VAL A 33 -3.72 -9.16 11.17
N PRO A 34 -4.06 -9.09 12.47
CA PRO A 34 -4.60 -7.88 13.05
C PRO A 34 -3.52 -6.79 13.12
N GLY A 35 -3.89 -5.58 12.76
CA GLY A 35 -3.01 -4.43 12.87
C GLY A 35 -3.76 -3.11 12.84
N THR A 36 -3.05 -2.06 12.48
CA THR A 36 -3.57 -0.69 12.51
C THR A 36 -3.05 0.10 11.32
N VAL A 37 -3.95 0.73 10.58
CA VAL A 37 -3.61 1.79 9.64
C VAL A 37 -3.29 3.03 10.47
N ILE A 38 -2.04 3.46 10.44
CA ILE A 38 -1.55 4.56 11.29
C ILE A 38 -1.53 5.90 10.57
N ALA A 39 -1.46 5.89 9.25
CA ALA A 39 -1.51 7.09 8.43
C ALA A 39 -1.94 6.73 7.01
N VAL A 40 -2.70 7.62 6.37
CA VAL A 40 -3.00 7.56 4.96
C VAL A 40 -2.64 8.91 4.35
N ARG A 41 -1.88 8.89 3.26
CA ARG A 41 -1.50 10.10 2.53
C ARG A 41 -1.87 9.93 1.06
N ARG A 42 -2.44 10.98 0.48
CA ARG A 42 -2.83 11.00 -0.93
C ARG A 42 -1.73 11.66 -1.76
N TYR A 43 -1.37 11.02 -2.86
CA TYR A 43 -0.40 11.54 -3.83
C TYR A 43 -0.92 11.33 -5.24
N ARG A 44 -0.55 12.22 -6.17
CA ARG A 44 -0.72 11.91 -7.58
C ARG A 44 0.30 10.86 -8.01
N LEU A 45 -0.16 9.84 -8.72
CA LEU A 45 0.64 8.70 -9.16
C LEU A 45 1.80 9.13 -10.06
N ASP A 46 1.57 10.07 -10.97
CA ASP A 46 2.59 10.59 -11.90
C ASP A 46 3.68 11.45 -11.22
N SER A 47 3.48 11.84 -9.97
CA SER A 47 4.47 12.56 -9.14
C SER A 47 4.96 11.75 -7.94
N LEU A 48 4.48 10.50 -7.80
CA LEU A 48 4.76 9.68 -6.64
C LEU A 48 6.23 9.27 -6.64
N THR A 49 6.94 9.60 -5.57
CA THR A 49 8.33 9.18 -5.39
C THR A 49 8.43 7.82 -4.71
N ALA A 50 9.55 7.12 -4.93
CA ALA A 50 9.84 5.86 -4.25
C ALA A 50 9.78 6.01 -2.72
N GLU A 51 10.34 7.10 -2.18
CA GLU A 51 10.28 7.40 -0.74
C GLU A 51 8.83 7.54 -0.24
N GLN A 52 7.99 8.27 -0.97
CA GLN A 52 6.58 8.44 -0.62
C GLN A 52 5.85 7.10 -0.62
N ALA A 53 6.09 6.27 -1.64
CA ALA A 53 5.57 4.91 -1.76
C ALA A 53 6.22 3.90 -0.80
N HIS A 54 7.23 4.31 -0.03
CA HIS A 54 8.10 3.45 0.80
C HIS A 54 8.69 2.28 0.03
N GLN A 55 9.03 2.51 -1.23
CA GLN A 55 9.78 1.61 -2.08
C GLN A 55 11.29 1.90 -1.93
N PRO A 56 12.16 0.94 -2.30
CA PRO A 56 13.59 1.20 -2.44
C PRO A 56 13.88 2.46 -3.28
N PRO A 57 14.86 3.30 -2.93
CA PRO A 57 15.17 4.54 -3.66
C PRO A 57 15.43 4.34 -5.17
N GLU A 58 15.93 3.16 -5.55
CA GLU A 58 16.21 2.74 -6.92
C GLU A 58 15.00 2.18 -7.67
N THR A 59 13.82 2.14 -7.05
CA THR A 59 12.60 1.66 -7.71
C THR A 59 12.21 2.56 -8.87
N ASP A 60 12.03 1.93 -10.03
CA ASP A 60 11.42 2.56 -11.20
C ASP A 60 9.93 2.81 -10.92
N MET A 61 9.59 4.07 -10.66
CA MET A 61 8.23 4.46 -10.31
C MET A 61 7.27 4.44 -11.51
N GLU A 62 7.78 4.54 -12.75
CA GLU A 62 6.96 4.40 -13.95
C GLU A 62 6.54 2.94 -14.13
N LEU A 63 7.49 2.01 -14.00
CA LEU A 63 7.21 0.58 -14.01
C LEU A 63 6.31 0.17 -12.84
N PHE A 64 6.56 0.70 -11.64
CA PHE A 64 5.69 0.49 -10.47
C PHE A 64 4.24 0.91 -10.76
N ALA A 65 4.04 2.12 -11.29
CA ALA A 65 2.72 2.63 -11.64
C ALA A 65 2.05 1.80 -12.76
N GLN A 66 2.84 1.28 -13.71
CA GLN A 66 2.35 0.36 -14.74
C GLN A 66 1.88 -0.97 -14.12
N GLN A 67 2.71 -1.60 -13.29
CA GLN A 67 2.37 -2.86 -12.63
C GLN A 67 1.15 -2.72 -11.71
N LEU A 68 1.03 -1.59 -11.00
CA LEU A 68 -0.13 -1.30 -10.16
C LEU A 68 -1.43 -1.27 -10.98
N ARG A 69 -1.39 -0.69 -12.19
CA ARG A 69 -2.52 -0.69 -13.12
C ARG A 69 -2.81 -2.08 -13.67
N GLU A 70 -1.80 -2.75 -14.19
CA GLU A 70 -1.97 -4.05 -14.85
C GLU A 70 -2.45 -5.15 -13.90
N ASN A 71 -1.95 -5.15 -12.66
CA ASN A 71 -2.22 -6.23 -11.71
C ASN A 71 -3.45 -5.98 -10.81
N TYR A 72 -3.75 -4.72 -10.49
CA TYR A 72 -4.75 -4.40 -9.45
C TYR A 72 -5.82 -3.39 -9.90
N TYR A 73 -5.46 -2.39 -10.72
CA TYR A 73 -6.40 -1.34 -11.12
C TYR A 73 -6.35 -1.02 -12.62
N PRO A 74 -6.93 -1.88 -13.49
CA PRO A 74 -6.84 -1.72 -14.95
C PRO A 74 -7.42 -0.39 -15.46
N ASP A 75 -8.42 0.14 -14.76
CA ASP A 75 -9.11 1.39 -15.10
C ASP A 75 -8.50 2.63 -14.43
N MET A 76 -7.41 2.49 -13.66
CA MET A 76 -6.78 3.62 -12.97
C MET A 76 -6.08 4.53 -13.99
N PRO A 77 -6.43 5.83 -14.04
CA PRO A 77 -5.80 6.76 -14.96
C PRO A 77 -4.34 7.03 -14.57
N SER A 78 -3.52 7.48 -15.51
CA SER A 78 -2.09 7.74 -15.27
C SER A 78 -1.83 8.88 -14.27
N ASP A 79 -2.75 9.84 -14.16
CA ASP A 79 -2.71 10.96 -13.24
C ASP A 79 -3.54 10.72 -11.95
N ALA A 80 -3.93 9.47 -11.70
CA ALA A 80 -4.74 9.09 -10.55
C ALA A 80 -4.16 9.60 -9.22
N VAL A 81 -5.05 9.97 -8.30
CA VAL A 81 -4.68 10.17 -6.90
C VAL A 81 -4.77 8.83 -6.19
N VAL A 82 -3.63 8.38 -5.64
CA VAL A 82 -3.51 7.14 -4.88
C VAL A 82 -3.33 7.43 -3.39
N GLU A 83 -3.82 6.51 -2.57
CA GLU A 83 -3.65 6.49 -1.13
C GLU A 83 -2.48 5.60 -0.76
N VAL A 84 -1.45 6.19 -0.15
CA VAL A 84 -0.36 5.45 0.47
C VAL A 84 -0.67 5.29 1.95
N ALA A 85 -1.12 4.09 2.33
CA ALA A 85 -1.44 3.73 3.69
C ALA A 85 -0.23 3.10 4.38
N ARG A 86 0.16 3.67 5.52
CA ARG A 86 1.18 3.13 6.40
C ARG A 86 0.52 2.30 7.48
N LEU A 87 1.05 1.09 7.67
CA LEU A 87 0.47 0.07 8.52
C LEU A 87 1.45 -0.28 9.65
N ALA A 88 0.90 -0.63 10.81
CA ALA A 88 1.64 -1.27 11.88
C ALA A 88 1.00 -2.63 12.15
N ILE A 89 1.78 -3.69 11.98
CA ILE A 89 1.35 -5.05 12.30
C ILE A 89 1.69 -5.32 13.77
N LYS A 90 0.73 -5.88 14.51
CA LYS A 90 1.03 -6.44 15.83
C LYS A 90 1.53 -7.86 15.63
N THR A 91 2.83 -8.07 15.72
CA THR A 91 3.41 -9.40 15.85
C THR A 91 3.05 -9.92 17.24
N SER A 92 2.10 -10.85 17.30
CA SER A 92 1.82 -11.63 18.51
C SER A 92 3.03 -12.51 18.80
N HIS A 93 3.65 -12.33 19.96
CA HIS A 93 4.61 -13.27 20.53
C HIS A 93 3.88 -14.46 21.15
#